data_AF-A0AB38CDR7-F1
#
_entry.id   AF-A0AB38CDR7-F1
#
_cell.length_a   1.000
_cell.length_b   1.000
_cell.length_c   1.000
_cell.angle_alpha   90.00
_cell.angle_beta   90.00
_cell.angle_gamma   90.00
#
_symmetry.space_group_name_H-M   'P 1'
#
loop_
_entity.id
_entity.type
_entity.pdbx_description
1 polymer ?
#
loop_
_entity_poly.entity_id
_entity_poly.type
_entity_poly.pdbx_seq_one_letter_code
_entity_poly.pdbx_strand_id
1 'polypeptide(L)'
;MLCLALLLSSGAAQGAKPTERSKQKAAAEAQRAGLQQKLTALKRDISRTESAKDDAADTLAESEEAISNANRALRDLAQEQSETGVKLNALGQEHQQLTATVEKQKTQLSKLLREQYVAGNEDRIKLLLSGDNPNRINRDLQLMAYVSQAQARLLEALRANLLAVEKNQADVQNAKDELEEIAQEERDQKALLVQEKARRAALLTTLSQRLVAQRKEVGNVERDEQRMGNLVDKLAKLIEEQAAAAAAEKKRQQLLAEQRAAAKAAADAKVAAEKRERLLAARAKAAQAQAERERIAKEQQNKSGKIKPQTPPPPPVKLEPIDDDEPPQVAKVTPKPEPKPEPEPERPSLGPAAPAGAFASLKGQLRAPVAGKIAARFGSKRGDGPSWKGVFIRTGEGSEVHAIAGGRVVFSDWLRGFGNLIIVDHGGQYMSIYGNNQSLLKRVGDAVKGGDAIASAGNSGGNEESGLYFELRHQGRAFDPATWVKF
;
A
#
# COMPACT_ATOMS: atom_id res chain seq x y z
N MET A 1 20.14 87.04 4.37
CA MET A 1 19.15 87.33 3.31
C MET A 1 18.75 86.02 2.66
N LEU A 2 17.48 85.67 2.41
CA LEU A 2 16.21 86.04 3.04
C LEU A 2 15.12 85.08 2.47
N CYS A 3 14.46 84.26 3.31
CA CYS A 3 13.21 83.53 3.00
C CYS A 3 13.23 82.55 1.77
N LEU A 4 12.24 81.69 1.52
CA LEU A 4 10.93 81.46 2.13
C LEU A 4 10.59 79.95 2.11
N ALA A 5 9.92 79.43 3.14
CA ALA A 5 9.47 78.03 3.16
C ALA A 5 8.09 77.86 2.49
N LEU A 6 7.88 76.74 1.77
CA LEU A 6 6.54 76.24 1.44
C LEU A 6 6.32 74.87 2.10
N LEU A 7 5.43 74.86 3.10
CA LEU A 7 4.89 73.66 3.71
C LEU A 7 3.80 73.07 2.81
N LEU A 8 4.07 71.95 2.16
CA LEU A 8 3.03 71.10 1.57
C LEU A 8 2.43 70.22 2.69
N SER A 9 1.18 70.50 3.03
CA SER A 9 0.44 69.79 4.07
C SER A 9 0.07 68.38 3.61
N SER A 10 0.78 67.37 4.10
CA SER A 10 0.41 65.96 3.93
C SER A 10 -0.96 65.69 4.55
N GLY A 11 -1.96 65.43 3.70
CA GLY A 11 -3.27 64.93 4.11
C GLY A 11 -3.17 63.50 4.62
N ALA A 12 -2.79 63.32 5.87
CA ALA A 12 -2.71 62.02 6.51
C ALA A 12 -4.10 61.38 6.59
N ALA A 13 -4.34 60.35 5.77
CA ALA A 13 -5.49 59.47 5.92
C ALA A 13 -5.40 58.76 7.27
N GLN A 14 -6.10 59.29 8.27
CA GLN A 14 -6.16 58.71 9.61
C GLN A 14 -6.99 57.42 9.55
N GLY A 15 -6.30 56.30 9.30
CA GLY A 15 -6.86 54.97 9.45
C GLY A 15 -7.49 54.83 10.83
N ALA A 16 -8.78 54.46 10.87
CA ALA A 16 -9.49 54.28 12.12
C ALA A 16 -8.74 53.26 13.00
N LYS A 17 -8.55 53.55 14.29
CA LYS A 17 -7.88 52.64 15.22
C LYS A 17 -8.58 51.28 15.17
N PRO A 18 -7.85 50.16 14.97
CA PRO A 18 -8.46 48.85 14.82
C PRO A 18 -9.30 48.52 16.05
N THR A 19 -10.59 48.27 15.84
CA THR A 19 -11.53 47.88 16.89
C THR A 19 -11.09 46.57 17.54
N GLU A 20 -11.38 46.38 18.82
CA GLU A 20 -10.88 45.22 19.57
C GLU A 20 -11.26 43.87 18.93
N ARG A 21 -12.45 43.81 18.31
CA ARG A 21 -12.91 42.64 17.54
C ARG A 21 -12.11 42.41 16.26
N SER A 22 -11.62 43.45 15.59
CA SER A 22 -10.73 43.29 14.43
C SER A 22 -9.36 42.72 14.83
N LYS A 23 -8.83 43.08 16.01
CA LYS A 23 -7.63 42.46 16.58
C LYS A 23 -7.87 41.01 16.94
N GLN A 24 -9.03 40.70 17.55
CA GLN A 24 -9.42 39.32 17.88
C GLN A 24 -9.59 38.45 16.62
N LYS A 25 -10.17 39.00 15.54
CA LYS A 25 -10.23 38.33 14.23
C LYS A 25 -8.83 38.06 13.68
N ALA A 26 -7.96 39.07 13.63
CA ALA A 26 -6.58 38.93 13.13
C ALA A 26 -5.77 37.92 13.98
N ALA A 27 -5.97 37.87 15.29
CA ALA A 27 -5.35 36.88 16.17
C ALA A 27 -5.88 35.45 15.90
N ALA A 28 -7.19 35.28 15.69
CA ALA A 28 -7.78 34.00 15.33
C ALA A 28 -7.34 33.52 13.93
N GLU A 29 -7.19 34.44 12.97
CA GLU A 29 -6.64 34.17 11.64
C GLU A 29 -5.17 33.76 11.70
N ALA A 30 -4.35 34.44 12.51
CA ALA A 30 -2.96 34.05 12.74
C ALA A 30 -2.84 32.67 13.40
N GLN A 31 -3.71 32.35 14.37
CA GLN A 31 -3.78 31.03 14.99
C GLN A 31 -4.23 29.95 13.99
N ARG A 32 -5.22 30.24 13.13
CA ARG A 32 -5.66 29.34 12.05
C ARG A 32 -4.54 29.09 11.03
N ALA A 33 -3.80 30.13 10.61
CA ALA A 33 -2.66 29.99 9.73
C ALA A 33 -1.56 29.12 10.35
N GLY A 34 -1.29 29.28 11.65
CA GLY A 34 -0.39 28.40 12.41
C GLY A 34 -0.88 26.95 12.49
N LEU A 35 -2.18 26.71 12.62
CA LEU A 35 -2.77 25.37 12.55
C LEU A 35 -2.66 24.75 11.16
N GLN A 36 -2.85 25.53 10.08
CA GLN A 36 -2.66 25.07 8.70
C GLN A 36 -1.20 24.75 8.38
N GLN A 37 -0.24 25.54 8.90
CA GLN A 37 1.18 25.22 8.83
C GLN A 37 1.52 23.93 9.59
N LYS A 38 0.95 23.72 10.79
CA LYS A 38 1.07 22.45 11.52
C LYS A 38 0.43 21.28 10.78
N LEU A 39 -0.75 21.46 10.18
CA LEU A 39 -1.44 20.42 9.41
C LEU A 39 -0.66 20.03 8.16
N THR A 40 -0.06 20.98 7.44
CA THR A 40 0.79 20.71 6.28
C THR A 40 2.13 20.08 6.66
N ALA A 41 2.72 20.49 7.80
CA ALA A 41 3.88 19.81 8.38
C ALA A 41 3.55 18.37 8.79
N LEU A 42 2.47 18.14 9.55
CA LEU A 42 2.00 16.81 9.94
C LEU A 42 1.64 15.93 8.74
N LYS A 43 1.00 16.47 7.69
CA LYS A 43 0.74 15.74 6.44
C LYS A 43 2.05 15.36 5.74
N ARG A 44 3.05 16.25 5.73
CA ARG A 44 4.39 15.95 5.20
C ARG A 44 5.10 14.89 6.05
N ASP A 45 5.03 14.97 7.37
CA ASP A 45 5.67 14.01 8.27
C ASP A 45 4.93 12.66 8.30
N ILE A 46 3.62 12.63 8.05
CA ILE A 46 2.89 11.39 7.72
C ILE A 46 3.38 10.84 6.40
N SER A 47 3.49 11.62 5.32
CA SER A 47 4.03 11.11 4.04
C SER A 47 5.47 10.59 4.16
N ARG A 48 6.27 11.18 5.06
CA ARG A 48 7.60 10.68 5.43
C ARG A 48 7.55 9.44 6.32
N THR A 49 6.61 9.31 7.25
CA THR A 49 6.42 8.06 8.02
C THR A 49 5.81 6.96 7.15
N GLU A 50 5.01 7.29 6.15
CA GLU A 50 4.53 6.35 5.13
C GLU A 50 5.71 5.90 4.26
N SER A 51 6.58 6.82 3.80
CA SER A 51 7.87 6.47 3.19
C SER A 51 8.76 5.64 4.12
N ALA A 52 8.78 5.90 5.42
CA ALA A 52 9.57 5.13 6.39
C ALA A 52 8.90 3.80 6.80
N LYS A 53 7.58 3.64 6.64
CA LYS A 53 6.89 2.34 6.67
C LYS A 53 7.31 1.54 5.45
N ASP A 54 7.49 2.22 4.33
CA ASP A 54 7.97 1.68 3.07
C ASP A 54 9.44 1.22 3.19
N ASP A 55 10.32 2.00 3.82
CA ASP A 55 11.70 1.58 4.15
C ASP A 55 11.72 0.49 5.25
N ALA A 56 10.77 0.53 6.19
CA ALA A 56 10.57 -0.56 7.16
C ALA A 56 9.92 -1.81 6.53
N ALA A 57 9.36 -1.72 5.32
CA ALA A 57 8.96 -2.90 4.56
C ALA A 57 10.22 -3.62 4.08
N ASP A 58 11.27 -2.89 3.70
CA ASP A 58 12.57 -3.49 3.36
C ASP A 58 13.22 -4.15 4.59
N THR A 59 13.08 -3.59 5.80
CA THR A 59 13.54 -4.26 7.04
C THR A 59 12.64 -5.43 7.48
N LEU A 60 11.37 -5.43 7.06
CA LEU A 60 10.49 -6.59 7.18
C LEU A 60 10.85 -7.69 6.18
N ALA A 61 11.36 -7.34 4.99
CA ALA A 61 11.72 -8.28 3.92
C ALA A 61 12.65 -9.37 4.42
N GLU A 62 13.76 -9.02 5.07
CA GLU A 62 14.70 -9.99 5.67
C GLU A 62 13.97 -11.00 6.57
N SER A 63 13.12 -10.52 7.47
CA SER A 63 12.38 -11.38 8.41
C SER A 63 11.29 -12.21 7.72
N GLU A 64 10.62 -11.67 6.72
CA GLU A 64 9.54 -12.36 5.98
C GLU A 64 10.09 -13.38 4.97
N GLU A 65 11.29 -13.14 4.43
CA GLU A 65 12.05 -14.09 3.62
C GLU A 65 12.61 -15.21 4.51
N ALA A 66 13.20 -14.88 5.68
CA ALA A 66 13.65 -15.86 6.66
C ALA A 66 12.50 -16.75 7.16
N ILE A 67 11.33 -16.16 7.48
CA ILE A 67 10.10 -16.89 7.80
C ILE A 67 9.67 -17.79 6.62
N SER A 68 9.73 -17.30 5.39
CA SER A 68 9.40 -18.09 4.20
C SER A 68 10.32 -19.30 4.04
N ASN A 69 11.63 -19.08 4.16
CA ASN A 69 12.66 -20.11 4.01
C ASN A 69 12.61 -21.14 5.14
N ALA A 70 12.41 -20.73 6.40
CA ALA A 70 12.23 -21.65 7.53
C ALA A 70 10.96 -22.50 7.39
N ASN A 71 9.83 -21.91 6.98
CA ASN A 71 8.60 -22.68 6.73
C ASN A 71 8.75 -23.65 5.55
N ARG A 72 9.54 -23.30 4.52
CA ARG A 72 9.86 -24.21 3.41
C ARG A 72 10.71 -25.38 3.90
N ALA A 73 11.81 -25.09 4.60
CA ALA A 73 12.69 -26.11 5.19
C ALA A 73 11.93 -27.08 6.11
N LEU A 74 11.04 -26.56 6.97
CA LEU A 74 10.18 -27.39 7.82
C LEU A 74 9.21 -28.31 7.04
N ARG A 75 8.75 -27.89 5.85
CA ARG A 75 7.92 -28.73 4.98
C ARG A 75 8.76 -29.81 4.29
N ASP A 76 9.94 -29.45 3.81
CA ASP A 76 10.86 -30.36 3.14
C ASP A 76 11.35 -31.45 4.14
N LEU A 77 11.78 -31.04 5.35
CA LEU A 77 12.13 -31.94 6.46
C LEU A 77 10.97 -32.84 6.91
N ALA A 78 9.73 -32.33 6.93
CA ALA A 78 8.57 -33.16 7.27
C ALA A 78 8.27 -34.23 6.19
N GLN A 79 8.59 -33.95 4.92
CA GLN A 79 8.51 -34.95 3.86
C GLN A 79 9.63 -36.00 4.02
N GLU A 80 10.88 -35.56 4.22
CA GLU A 80 12.03 -36.46 4.43
C GLU A 80 11.86 -37.35 5.67
N GLN A 81 11.31 -36.81 6.77
CA GLN A 81 10.94 -37.57 7.96
C GLN A 81 9.89 -38.65 7.65
N SER A 82 8.88 -38.32 6.83
CA SER A 82 7.84 -39.27 6.42
C SER A 82 8.41 -40.38 5.53
N GLU A 83 9.24 -40.03 4.54
CA GLU A 83 9.88 -40.99 3.65
C GLU A 83 10.86 -41.92 4.40
N THR A 84 11.66 -41.36 5.30
CA THR A 84 12.59 -42.12 6.16
C THR A 84 11.83 -43.01 7.15
N GLY A 85 10.70 -42.54 7.69
CA GLY A 85 9.79 -43.37 8.50
C GLY A 85 9.20 -44.56 7.72
N VAL A 86 8.84 -44.38 6.45
CA VAL A 86 8.39 -45.48 5.58
C VAL A 86 9.54 -46.47 5.30
N LYS A 87 10.74 -45.97 4.98
CA LYS A 87 11.98 -46.75 4.78
C LYS A 87 12.32 -47.59 6.02
N LEU A 88 12.30 -46.99 7.22
CA LEU A 88 12.57 -47.68 8.49
C LEU A 88 11.55 -48.79 8.78
N ASN A 89 10.26 -48.55 8.50
CA ASN A 89 9.22 -49.58 8.64
C ASN A 89 9.44 -50.75 7.66
N ALA A 90 9.82 -50.48 6.40
CA ALA A 90 10.11 -51.51 5.42
C ALA A 90 11.35 -52.34 5.83
N LEU A 91 12.44 -51.69 6.23
CA LEU A 91 13.64 -52.36 6.75
C LEU A 91 13.35 -53.21 7.99
N GLY A 92 12.48 -52.75 8.89
CA GLY A 92 12.04 -53.50 10.06
C GLY A 92 11.23 -54.77 9.71
N GLN A 93 10.40 -54.72 8.67
CA GLN A 93 9.69 -55.90 8.16
C GLN A 93 10.65 -56.89 7.50
N GLU A 94 11.60 -56.41 6.69
CA GLU A 94 12.65 -57.23 6.08
C GLU A 94 13.50 -57.92 7.16
N HIS A 95 13.90 -57.19 8.22
CA HIS A 95 14.66 -57.74 9.35
C HIS A 95 13.95 -58.94 10.00
N GLN A 96 12.65 -58.82 10.24
CA GLN A 96 11.83 -59.89 10.82
C GLN A 96 11.76 -61.11 9.90
N GLN A 97 11.58 -60.90 8.59
CA GLN A 97 11.50 -61.97 7.59
C GLN A 97 12.85 -62.69 7.43
N LEU A 98 13.96 -61.95 7.34
CA LEU A 98 15.31 -62.50 7.27
C LEU A 98 15.65 -63.30 8.54
N THR A 99 15.40 -62.73 9.72
CA THR A 99 15.65 -63.42 11.01
C THR A 99 14.84 -64.70 11.13
N ALA A 100 13.54 -64.67 10.80
CA ALA A 100 12.69 -65.87 10.80
C ALA A 100 13.15 -66.93 9.77
N THR A 101 13.75 -66.50 8.65
CA THR A 101 14.32 -67.41 7.63
C THR A 101 15.63 -68.03 8.11
N VAL A 102 16.51 -67.24 8.72
CA VAL A 102 17.77 -67.69 9.34
C VAL A 102 17.50 -68.70 10.45
N GLU A 103 16.53 -68.47 11.34
CA GLU A 103 16.20 -69.42 12.41
C GLU A 103 15.59 -70.73 11.89
N LYS A 104 14.77 -70.69 10.84
CA LYS A 104 14.31 -71.90 10.13
C LYS A 104 15.48 -72.68 9.52
N GLN A 105 16.39 -71.99 8.83
CA GLN A 105 17.58 -72.61 8.22
C GLN A 105 18.52 -73.21 9.26
N LYS A 106 18.80 -72.50 10.36
CA LYS A 106 19.56 -73.01 11.52
C LYS A 106 18.91 -74.25 12.12
N THR A 107 17.59 -74.24 12.32
CA THR A 107 16.84 -75.39 12.87
C THR A 107 16.93 -76.61 11.96
N GLN A 108 16.75 -76.42 10.64
CA GLN A 108 16.88 -77.47 9.65
C GLN A 108 18.30 -78.04 9.60
N LEU A 109 19.32 -77.18 9.57
CA LEU A 109 20.73 -77.58 9.61
C LEU A 109 21.07 -78.34 10.90
N SER A 110 20.57 -77.88 12.05
CA SER A 110 20.76 -78.52 13.35
C SER A 110 20.16 -79.93 13.40
N LYS A 111 19.00 -80.13 12.76
CA LYS A 111 18.37 -81.45 12.62
C LYS A 111 19.22 -82.36 11.73
N LEU A 112 19.65 -81.90 10.55
CA LEU A 112 20.47 -82.67 9.62
C LEU A 112 21.83 -83.08 10.23
N LEU A 113 22.50 -82.16 10.92
CA LEU A 113 23.77 -82.46 11.63
C LEU A 113 23.58 -83.48 12.76
N ARG A 114 22.46 -83.41 13.50
CA ARG A 114 22.13 -84.40 14.52
C ARG A 114 21.85 -85.78 13.91
N GLU A 115 21.09 -85.84 12.81
CA GLU A 115 20.81 -87.09 12.10
C GLU A 115 22.10 -87.73 11.55
N GLN A 116 22.99 -86.93 10.97
CA GLN A 116 24.31 -87.39 10.49
C GLN A 116 25.20 -87.91 11.63
N TYR A 117 25.21 -87.22 12.78
CA TYR A 117 25.95 -87.65 13.97
C TYR A 117 25.41 -88.96 14.55
N VAL A 118 24.08 -89.09 14.71
CA VAL A 118 23.44 -90.30 15.24
C VAL A 118 23.57 -91.49 14.28
N ALA A 119 23.54 -91.25 12.98
CA ALA A 119 23.80 -92.27 11.96
C ALA A 119 25.27 -92.72 11.86
N GLY A 120 26.18 -92.12 12.66
CA GLY A 120 27.57 -92.55 12.75
C GLY A 120 28.41 -92.28 11.49
N ASN A 121 28.03 -91.26 10.71
CA ASN A 121 28.72 -90.80 9.50
C ASN A 121 29.24 -91.94 8.61
N GLU A 122 28.33 -92.63 7.90
CA GLU A 122 28.72 -93.66 6.93
C GLU A 122 29.54 -93.04 5.79
N ASP A 123 30.86 -93.08 5.93
CA ASP A 123 31.77 -92.55 4.93
C ASP A 123 31.55 -93.25 3.58
N ARG A 124 31.60 -92.47 2.49
CA ARG A 124 31.52 -93.01 1.11
C ARG A 124 32.55 -94.11 0.87
N ILE A 125 33.69 -94.04 1.57
CA ILE A 125 34.75 -95.04 1.59
C ILE A 125 34.28 -96.34 2.25
N LYS A 126 33.57 -96.28 3.39
CA LYS A 126 32.96 -97.45 4.06
C LYS A 126 31.93 -98.14 3.17
N LEU A 127 31.13 -97.37 2.43
CA LEU A 127 30.18 -97.92 1.44
C LEU A 127 30.89 -98.64 0.29
N LEU A 128 31.97 -98.05 -0.26
CA LEU A 128 32.81 -98.65 -1.31
C LEU A 128 33.54 -99.92 -0.84
N LEU A 129 33.92 -99.99 0.44
CA LEU A 129 34.61 -101.13 1.05
C LEU A 129 33.65 -102.20 1.63
N SER A 130 32.34 -102.00 1.54
CA SER A 130 31.33 -102.90 2.13
C SER A 130 31.20 -104.26 1.44
N GLY A 131 31.63 -104.38 0.18
CA GLY A 131 31.43 -105.57 -0.65
C GLY A 131 30.00 -105.77 -1.17
N ASP A 132 29.09 -104.79 -0.99
CA ASP A 132 27.72 -104.83 -1.51
C ASP A 132 27.66 -104.65 -3.04
N ASN A 133 26.47 -104.80 -3.63
CA ASN A 133 26.25 -104.77 -5.07
C ASN A 133 26.71 -103.43 -5.71
N PRO A 134 27.58 -103.45 -6.75
CA PRO A 134 28.16 -102.23 -7.33
C PRO A 134 27.12 -101.27 -7.93
N ASN A 135 25.97 -101.77 -8.42
CA ASN A 135 24.90 -100.91 -8.94
C ASN A 135 24.15 -100.19 -7.81
N ARG A 136 23.99 -100.84 -6.65
CA ARG A 136 23.43 -100.22 -5.44
C ARG A 136 24.39 -99.16 -4.92
N ILE A 137 25.67 -99.51 -4.74
CA ILE A 137 26.74 -98.60 -4.29
C ILE A 137 26.78 -97.34 -5.18
N ASN A 138 26.80 -97.49 -6.52
CA ASN A 138 26.80 -96.34 -7.42
C ASN A 138 25.57 -95.43 -7.23
N ARG A 139 24.36 -95.99 -7.18
CA ARG A 139 23.13 -95.22 -6.96
C ARG A 139 23.17 -94.48 -5.61
N ASP A 140 23.59 -95.16 -4.56
CA ASP A 140 23.55 -94.61 -3.21
C ASP A 140 24.65 -93.55 -3.01
N LEU A 141 25.81 -93.67 -3.70
CA LEU A 141 26.81 -92.60 -3.83
C LEU A 141 26.28 -91.37 -4.59
N GLN A 142 25.51 -91.56 -5.67
CA GLN A 142 24.85 -90.46 -6.39
C GLN A 142 23.84 -89.73 -5.49
N LEU A 143 23.02 -90.48 -4.73
CA LEU A 143 22.10 -89.90 -3.74
C LEU A 143 22.85 -89.10 -2.67
N MET A 144 23.95 -89.63 -2.13
CA MET A 144 24.82 -88.89 -1.21
C MET A 144 25.43 -87.63 -1.86
N ALA A 145 25.74 -87.66 -3.16
CA ALA A 145 26.22 -86.48 -3.87
C ALA A 145 25.14 -85.39 -3.93
N TYR A 146 23.90 -85.71 -4.31
CA TYR A 146 22.78 -84.76 -4.30
C TYR A 146 22.52 -84.18 -2.91
N VAL A 147 22.54 -85.00 -1.85
CA VAL A 147 22.37 -84.52 -0.46
C VAL A 147 23.50 -83.55 -0.08
N SER A 148 24.76 -83.89 -0.37
CA SER A 148 25.90 -83.00 -0.07
C SER A 148 25.84 -81.66 -0.82
N GLN A 149 25.37 -81.66 -2.08
CA GLN A 149 25.17 -80.42 -2.85
C GLN A 149 24.02 -79.58 -2.27
N ALA A 150 22.92 -80.21 -1.84
CA ALA A 150 21.81 -79.52 -1.19
C ALA A 150 22.23 -78.90 0.16
N GLN A 151 23.03 -79.61 0.96
CA GLN A 151 23.61 -79.10 2.21
C GLN A 151 24.56 -77.91 1.96
N ALA A 152 25.42 -77.99 0.94
CA ALA A 152 26.30 -76.89 0.56
C ALA A 152 25.52 -75.63 0.16
N ARG A 153 24.48 -75.77 -0.68
CA ARG A 153 23.58 -74.66 -1.05
C ARG A 153 22.83 -74.08 0.15
N LEU A 154 22.41 -74.91 1.11
CA LEU A 154 21.76 -74.44 2.34
C LEU A 154 22.72 -73.60 3.20
N LEU A 155 23.98 -74.03 3.34
CA LEU A 155 25.02 -73.30 4.06
C LEU A 155 25.40 -71.98 3.38
N GLU A 156 25.47 -71.97 2.05
CA GLU A 156 25.73 -70.77 1.25
C GLU A 156 24.58 -69.76 1.39
N ALA A 157 23.33 -70.21 1.25
CA ALA A 157 22.14 -69.37 1.46
C ALA A 157 22.04 -68.85 2.91
N LEU A 158 22.38 -69.66 3.91
CA LEU A 158 22.42 -69.22 5.31
C LEU A 158 23.49 -68.15 5.54
N ARG A 159 24.69 -68.29 4.95
CA ARG A 159 25.74 -67.26 5.01
C ARG A 159 25.30 -65.94 4.34
N ALA A 160 24.70 -66.03 3.15
CA ALA A 160 24.15 -64.87 2.46
C ALA A 160 23.05 -64.17 3.28
N ASN A 161 22.15 -64.93 3.89
CA ASN A 161 21.09 -64.40 4.75
C ASN A 161 21.65 -63.76 6.04
N LEU A 162 22.71 -64.31 6.65
CA LEU A 162 23.36 -63.72 7.82
C LEU A 162 24.01 -62.37 7.47
N LEU A 163 24.71 -62.27 6.33
CA LEU A 163 25.25 -61.00 5.83
C LEU A 163 24.13 -60.00 5.48
N ALA A 164 23.00 -60.47 4.96
CA ALA A 164 21.84 -59.62 4.71
C ALA A 164 21.23 -59.08 6.01
N VAL A 165 21.16 -59.88 7.10
CA VAL A 165 20.73 -59.42 8.43
C VAL A 165 21.68 -58.35 8.98
N GLU A 166 22.99 -58.57 8.89
CA GLU A 166 24.01 -57.60 9.34
C GLU A 166 23.90 -56.28 8.57
N LYS A 167 23.79 -56.34 7.24
CA LYS A 167 23.58 -55.16 6.40
C LYS A 167 22.27 -54.44 6.75
N ASN A 168 21.15 -55.17 6.80
CA ASN A 168 19.85 -54.59 7.14
C ASN A 168 19.86 -53.95 8.54
N GLN A 169 20.58 -54.52 9.51
CA GLN A 169 20.77 -53.91 10.83
C GLN A 169 21.56 -52.59 10.77
N ALA A 170 22.58 -52.51 9.92
CA ALA A 170 23.31 -51.26 9.66
C ALA A 170 22.42 -50.22 8.95
N ASP A 171 21.66 -50.62 7.92
CA ASP A 171 20.71 -49.76 7.21
C ASP A 171 19.60 -49.24 8.15
N VAL A 172 19.13 -50.05 9.11
CA VAL A 172 18.20 -49.65 10.18
C VAL A 172 18.82 -48.65 11.14
N GLN A 173 20.11 -48.77 11.47
CA GLN A 173 20.78 -47.81 12.34
C GLN A 173 20.98 -46.48 11.62
N ASN A 174 21.52 -46.50 10.40
CA ASN A 174 21.68 -45.32 9.56
C ASN A 174 20.36 -44.54 9.39
N ALA A 175 19.24 -45.24 9.16
CA ALA A 175 17.92 -44.62 9.03
C ALA A 175 17.35 -44.06 10.36
N LYS A 176 17.86 -44.49 11.52
CA LYS A 176 17.55 -43.85 12.82
C LYS A 176 18.39 -42.60 13.04
N ASP A 177 19.69 -42.68 12.74
CA ASP A 177 20.62 -41.57 12.86
C ASP A 177 20.16 -40.40 11.94
N GLU A 178 19.75 -40.72 10.71
CA GLU A 178 19.09 -39.82 9.74
C GLU A 178 17.82 -39.16 10.32
N LEU A 179 16.97 -39.92 11.05
CA LEU A 179 15.80 -39.36 11.73
C LEU A 179 16.15 -38.47 12.94
N GLU A 180 17.24 -38.75 13.66
CA GLU A 180 17.71 -37.92 14.77
C GLU A 180 18.31 -36.60 14.27
N GLU A 181 19.02 -36.62 13.14
CA GLU A 181 19.52 -35.43 12.43
C GLU A 181 18.36 -34.56 11.93
N ILE A 182 17.42 -35.13 11.16
CA ILE A 182 16.20 -34.42 10.70
C ILE A 182 15.43 -33.83 11.89
N ALA A 183 15.28 -34.57 12.99
CA ALA A 183 14.57 -34.10 14.18
C ALA A 183 15.33 -32.99 14.93
N GLN A 184 16.65 -32.88 14.77
CA GLN A 184 17.43 -31.77 15.30
C GLN A 184 17.31 -30.53 14.41
N GLU A 185 17.47 -30.67 13.10
CA GLU A 185 17.25 -29.57 12.15
C GLU A 185 15.83 -28.99 12.26
N GLU A 186 14.81 -29.83 12.45
CA GLU A 186 13.42 -29.40 12.64
C GLU A 186 13.26 -28.53 13.90
N ARG A 187 13.99 -28.82 14.99
CA ARG A 187 13.99 -27.98 16.21
C ARG A 187 14.64 -26.63 15.95
N ASP A 188 15.77 -26.62 15.26
CA ASP A 188 16.54 -25.42 15.00
C ASP A 188 15.81 -24.47 14.03
N GLN A 189 15.17 -25.03 12.98
CA GLN A 189 14.28 -24.28 12.09
C GLN A 189 13.03 -23.74 12.81
N LYS A 190 12.43 -24.52 13.74
CA LYS A 190 11.32 -24.02 14.59
C LYS A 190 11.77 -22.89 15.52
N ALA A 191 12.96 -22.98 16.11
CA ALA A 191 13.51 -21.93 16.97
C ALA A 191 13.73 -20.63 16.19
N LEU A 192 14.36 -20.71 15.01
CA LEU A 192 14.54 -19.59 14.09
C LEU A 192 13.20 -18.97 13.67
N LEU A 193 12.21 -19.80 13.30
CA LEU A 193 10.88 -19.34 12.90
C LEU A 193 10.17 -18.57 14.03
N VAL A 194 10.28 -19.03 15.28
CA VAL A 194 9.72 -18.33 16.46
C VAL A 194 10.43 -17.00 16.69
N GLN A 195 11.76 -16.97 16.58
CA GLN A 195 12.57 -15.76 16.72
C GLN A 195 12.19 -14.70 15.67
N GLU A 196 12.14 -15.07 14.39
CA GLU A 196 11.81 -14.12 13.32
C GLU A 196 10.34 -13.68 13.35
N LYS A 197 9.40 -14.57 13.72
CA LYS A 197 8.00 -14.14 13.97
C LYS A 197 7.90 -13.14 15.13
N ALA A 198 8.69 -13.29 16.19
CA ALA A 198 8.73 -12.34 17.29
C ALA A 198 9.35 -10.99 16.87
N ARG A 199 10.46 -11.01 16.11
CA ARG A 199 11.10 -9.81 15.54
C ARG A 199 10.12 -9.03 14.65
N ARG A 200 9.46 -9.73 13.73
CA ARG A 200 8.41 -9.18 12.85
C ARG A 200 7.26 -8.55 13.64
N ALA A 201 6.73 -9.25 14.65
CA ALA A 201 5.61 -8.76 15.46
C ALA A 201 5.97 -7.49 16.27
N ALA A 202 7.18 -7.42 16.80
CA ALA A 202 7.69 -6.23 17.47
C ALA A 202 7.74 -5.03 16.51
N LEU A 203 8.33 -5.19 15.32
CA LEU A 203 8.41 -4.15 14.30
C LEU A 203 7.02 -3.63 13.88
N LEU A 204 6.08 -4.53 13.59
CA LEU A 204 4.69 -4.16 13.22
C LEU A 204 3.97 -3.42 14.35
N THR A 205 4.24 -3.77 15.61
CA THR A 205 3.67 -3.10 16.78
C THR A 205 4.22 -1.68 16.92
N THR A 206 5.53 -1.47 16.79
CA THR A 206 6.13 -0.12 16.83
C THR A 206 5.63 0.77 15.68
N LEU A 207 5.53 0.22 14.47
CA LEU A 207 5.05 0.96 13.29
C LEU A 207 3.57 1.38 13.43
N SER A 208 2.71 0.46 13.84
CA SER A 208 1.27 0.72 14.02
C SER A 208 1.00 1.74 15.13
N GLN A 209 1.68 1.64 16.28
CA GLN A 209 1.57 2.62 17.36
C GLN A 209 1.95 4.03 16.91
N ARG A 210 3.05 4.17 16.15
CA ARG A 210 3.51 5.46 15.60
C ARG A 210 2.47 6.07 14.65
N LEU A 211 1.90 5.28 13.73
CA LEU A 211 0.88 5.73 12.79
C LEU A 211 -0.44 6.12 13.49
N VAL A 212 -0.88 5.36 14.48
CA VAL A 212 -2.09 5.68 15.26
C VAL A 212 -1.91 6.99 16.04
N ALA A 213 -0.75 7.22 16.64
CA ALA A 213 -0.43 8.48 17.32
C ALA A 213 -0.48 9.67 16.36
N GLN A 214 0.20 9.59 15.21
CA GLN A 214 0.23 10.65 14.20
C GLN A 214 -1.16 10.95 13.61
N ARG A 215 -1.95 9.91 13.29
CA ARG A 215 -3.33 10.08 12.79
C ARG A 215 -4.24 10.74 13.83
N LYS A 216 -4.10 10.39 15.12
CA LYS A 216 -4.84 11.02 16.22
C LYS A 216 -4.48 12.50 16.36
N GLU A 217 -3.22 12.86 16.20
CA GLU A 217 -2.77 14.26 16.25
C GLU A 217 -3.33 15.08 15.08
N VAL A 218 -3.29 14.57 13.85
CA VAL A 218 -3.94 15.22 12.70
C VAL A 218 -5.44 15.41 12.93
N GLY A 219 -6.14 14.38 13.40
CA GLY A 219 -7.57 14.48 13.72
C GLY A 219 -7.90 15.44 14.88
N ASN A 220 -6.92 15.83 15.71
CA ASN A 220 -7.08 16.91 16.68
C ASN A 220 -6.90 18.28 16.00
N VAL A 221 -5.80 18.46 15.27
CA VAL A 221 -5.44 19.72 14.59
C VAL A 221 -6.48 20.11 13.54
N GLU A 222 -7.04 19.15 12.80
CA GLU A 222 -8.11 19.39 11.80
C GLU A 222 -9.41 19.86 12.47
N ARG A 223 -9.77 19.29 13.63
CA ARG A 223 -10.92 19.76 14.43
C ARG A 223 -10.66 21.15 15.03
N ASP A 224 -9.43 21.46 15.40
CA ASP A 224 -9.05 22.81 15.82
C ASP A 224 -9.10 23.81 14.66
N GLU A 225 -8.64 23.45 13.47
CA GLU A 225 -8.76 24.31 12.28
C GLU A 225 -10.23 24.60 11.96
N GLN A 226 -11.10 23.58 11.98
CA GLN A 226 -12.54 23.75 11.79
C GLN A 226 -13.18 24.64 12.85
N ARG A 227 -12.80 24.49 14.14
CA ARG A 227 -13.26 25.38 15.22
C ARG A 227 -12.83 26.84 14.99
N MET A 228 -11.58 27.06 14.60
CA MET A 228 -11.03 28.40 14.36
C MET A 228 -11.60 29.04 13.09
N GLY A 229 -11.86 28.26 12.02
CA GLY A 229 -12.61 28.72 10.84
C GLY A 229 -13.99 29.25 11.22
N ASN A 230 -14.78 28.43 11.90
CA ASN A 230 -16.11 28.81 12.40
C ASN A 230 -16.09 30.04 13.33
N LEU A 231 -15.00 30.27 14.08
CA LEU A 231 -14.83 31.46 14.91
C LEU A 231 -14.52 32.71 14.06
N VAL A 232 -13.60 32.59 13.09
CA VAL A 232 -13.26 33.68 12.15
C VAL A 232 -14.49 34.09 11.34
N ASP A 233 -15.29 33.14 10.86
CA ASP A 233 -16.50 33.42 10.08
C ASP A 233 -17.57 34.15 10.93
N LYS A 234 -17.76 33.74 12.19
CA LYS A 234 -18.63 34.44 13.16
C LYS A 234 -18.12 35.85 13.47
N LEU A 235 -16.81 36.03 13.68
CA LEU A 235 -16.21 37.33 13.94
C LEU A 235 -16.29 38.24 12.71
N ALA A 236 -16.10 37.71 11.50
CA ALA A 236 -16.27 38.44 10.25
C ALA A 236 -17.70 38.98 10.12
N LYS A 237 -18.71 38.10 10.29
CA LYS A 237 -20.12 38.50 10.26
C LYS A 237 -20.46 39.58 11.30
N LEU A 238 -19.99 39.43 12.54
CA LEU A 238 -20.21 40.43 13.60
C LEU A 238 -19.49 41.77 13.32
N ILE A 239 -18.36 41.75 12.61
CA ILE A 239 -17.66 42.97 12.17
C ILE A 239 -18.40 43.64 11.01
N GLU A 240 -18.93 42.88 10.05
CA GLU A 240 -19.79 43.40 8.99
C GLU A 240 -21.07 44.02 9.55
N GLU A 241 -21.75 43.35 10.47
CA GLU A 241 -22.94 43.87 11.16
C GLU A 241 -22.63 45.19 11.89
N GLN A 242 -21.50 45.29 12.58
CA GLN A 242 -21.08 46.55 13.22
C GLN A 242 -20.65 47.63 12.23
N ALA A 243 -19.96 47.28 11.14
CA ALA A 243 -19.55 48.23 10.11
C ALA A 243 -20.77 48.78 9.35
N ALA A 244 -21.74 47.92 9.03
CA ALA A 244 -23.01 48.30 8.43
C ALA A 244 -23.84 49.20 9.37
N ALA A 245 -23.92 48.86 10.66
CA ALA A 245 -24.59 49.70 11.66
C ALA A 245 -23.92 51.08 11.81
N ALA A 246 -22.59 51.13 11.91
CA ALA A 246 -21.83 52.38 11.99
C ALA A 246 -21.92 53.21 10.69
N ALA A 247 -21.94 52.57 9.52
CA ALA A 247 -22.14 53.25 8.24
C ALA A 247 -23.57 53.78 8.09
N ALA A 248 -24.58 53.04 8.56
CA ALA A 248 -25.97 53.50 8.60
C ALA A 248 -26.14 54.67 9.57
N GLU A 249 -25.51 54.62 10.75
CA GLU A 249 -25.50 55.73 11.71
C GLU A 249 -24.77 56.96 11.14
N LYS A 250 -23.63 56.79 10.48
CA LYS A 250 -22.90 57.87 9.82
C LYS A 250 -23.70 58.48 8.65
N LYS A 251 -24.38 57.66 7.83
CA LYS A 251 -25.35 58.15 6.83
C LYS A 251 -26.50 58.91 7.49
N ARG A 252 -27.02 58.45 8.63
CA ARG A 252 -28.09 59.15 9.37
C ARG A 252 -27.61 60.48 9.94
N GLN A 253 -26.38 60.57 10.43
CA GLN A 253 -25.75 61.81 10.85
C GLN A 253 -25.50 62.77 9.68
N GLN A 254 -25.07 62.26 8.52
CA GLN A 254 -24.93 63.06 7.28
C GLN A 254 -26.28 63.63 6.83
N LEU A 255 -27.32 62.80 6.74
CA LEU A 255 -28.68 63.25 6.41
C LEU A 255 -29.22 64.30 7.41
N LEU A 256 -28.96 64.13 8.72
CA LEU A 256 -29.32 65.13 9.73
C LEU A 256 -28.50 66.42 9.61
N ALA A 257 -27.23 66.34 9.20
CA ALA A 257 -26.39 67.51 8.95
C ALA A 257 -26.82 68.25 7.68
N GLU A 258 -27.17 67.55 6.60
CA GLU A 258 -27.76 68.11 5.38
C GLU A 258 -29.11 68.77 5.66
N GLN A 259 -29.99 68.13 6.44
CA GLN A 259 -31.26 68.73 6.86
C GLN A 259 -31.05 70.01 7.69
N ARG A 260 -30.07 70.03 8.60
CA ARG A 260 -29.71 71.23 9.38
C ARG A 260 -29.10 72.34 8.49
N ALA A 261 -28.27 71.98 7.52
CA ALA A 261 -27.69 72.92 6.57
C ALA A 261 -28.77 73.53 5.65
N ALA A 262 -29.70 72.71 5.14
CA ALA A 262 -30.84 73.16 4.36
C ALA A 262 -31.80 74.05 5.17
N ALA A 263 -32.08 73.70 6.44
CA ALA A 263 -32.88 74.52 7.34
C ALA A 263 -32.22 75.89 7.63
N LYS A 264 -30.90 75.91 7.82
CA LYS A 264 -30.14 77.16 7.99
C LYS A 264 -30.16 78.01 6.73
N ALA A 265 -29.91 77.42 5.55
CA ALA A 265 -29.98 78.11 4.27
C ALA A 265 -31.39 78.69 4.00
N ALA A 266 -32.45 77.98 4.39
CA ALA A 266 -33.83 78.48 4.30
C ALA A 266 -34.11 79.65 5.26
N ALA A 267 -33.51 79.66 6.46
CA ALA A 267 -33.60 80.78 7.40
C ALA A 267 -32.83 82.00 6.89
N ASP A 268 -31.59 81.81 6.42
CA ASP A 268 -30.77 82.87 5.83
C ASP A 268 -31.44 83.45 4.56
N ALA A 269 -32.11 82.62 3.76
CA ALA A 269 -32.90 83.06 2.61
C ALA A 269 -34.13 83.88 3.00
N LYS A 270 -34.81 83.57 4.12
CA LYS A 270 -35.91 84.41 4.65
C LYS A 270 -35.41 85.77 5.11
N VAL A 271 -34.31 85.82 5.87
CA VAL A 271 -33.68 87.09 6.30
C VAL A 271 -33.22 87.91 5.10
N ALA A 272 -32.67 87.26 4.06
CA ALA A 272 -32.33 87.91 2.81
C ALA A 272 -33.57 88.45 2.07
N ALA A 273 -34.70 87.71 2.06
CA ALA A 273 -35.95 88.15 1.46
C ALA A 273 -36.54 89.38 2.17
N GLU A 274 -36.63 89.37 3.51
CA GLU A 274 -37.07 90.54 4.31
C GLU A 274 -36.16 91.76 4.07
N LYS A 275 -34.85 91.56 3.98
CA LYS A 275 -33.90 92.63 3.66
C LYS A 275 -34.10 93.17 2.24
N ARG A 276 -34.47 92.32 1.29
CA ARG A 276 -34.79 92.66 -0.11
C ARG A 276 -36.11 93.42 -0.21
N GLU A 277 -37.11 93.05 0.59
CA GLU A 277 -38.39 93.74 0.71
C GLU A 277 -38.23 95.14 1.32
N ARG A 278 -37.45 95.27 2.41
CA ARG A 278 -37.07 96.57 2.99
C ARG A 278 -36.32 97.46 1.99
N LEU A 279 -35.43 96.87 1.18
CA LEU A 279 -34.75 97.59 0.09
C LEU A 279 -35.71 98.04 -1.01
N LEU A 280 -36.71 97.24 -1.38
CA LEU A 280 -37.75 97.63 -2.34
C LEU A 280 -38.64 98.75 -1.79
N ALA A 281 -39.04 98.68 -0.51
CA ALA A 281 -39.79 99.75 0.15
C ALA A 281 -38.99 101.07 0.26
N ALA A 282 -37.68 100.98 0.53
CA ALA A 282 -36.79 102.15 0.50
C ALA A 282 -36.66 102.74 -0.92
N ARG A 283 -36.59 101.89 -1.96
CA ARG A 283 -36.57 102.32 -3.37
C ARG A 283 -37.88 102.98 -3.80
N ALA A 284 -39.03 102.51 -3.29
CA ALA A 284 -40.33 103.13 -3.53
C ALA A 284 -40.43 104.55 -2.94
N LYS A 285 -39.92 104.77 -1.72
CA LYS A 285 -39.81 106.12 -1.13
C LYS A 285 -38.84 107.02 -1.89
N ALA A 286 -37.72 106.49 -2.38
CA ALA A 286 -36.79 107.24 -3.22
C ALA A 286 -37.41 107.64 -4.57
N ALA A 287 -38.23 106.78 -5.18
CA ALA A 287 -38.95 107.08 -6.43
C ALA A 287 -39.99 108.20 -6.25
N GLN A 288 -40.68 108.26 -5.10
CA GLN A 288 -41.59 109.37 -4.77
C GLN A 288 -40.84 110.72 -4.67
N ALA A 289 -39.62 110.73 -4.14
CA ALA A 289 -38.77 111.92 -4.10
C ALA A 289 -38.13 112.29 -5.46
N GLN A 290 -38.07 111.36 -6.42
CA GLN A 290 -37.65 111.66 -7.80
C GLN A 290 -38.82 112.23 -8.64
N ALA A 291 -40.05 111.77 -8.42
CA ALA A 291 -41.24 112.27 -9.12
C ALA A 291 -41.50 113.79 -8.90
N GLU A 292 -41.11 114.34 -7.76
CA GLU A 292 -41.19 115.78 -7.47
C GLU A 292 -40.08 116.59 -8.18
N ARG A 293 -38.95 115.95 -8.48
CA ARG A 293 -37.78 116.56 -9.14
C ARG A 293 -37.84 116.52 -10.67
N GLU A 294 -38.70 115.71 -11.26
CA GLU A 294 -38.85 115.57 -12.73
C GLU A 294 -39.78 116.62 -13.38
N ARG A 295 -40.35 117.56 -12.59
CA ARG A 295 -41.08 118.73 -13.14
C ARG A 295 -40.19 119.88 -13.61
N ILE A 296 -38.89 119.83 -13.31
CA ILE A 296 -37.89 120.81 -13.74
C ILE A 296 -36.81 120.06 -14.54
N ALA A 297 -36.28 120.68 -15.60
CA ALA A 297 -35.28 120.09 -16.50
C ALA A 297 -35.75 118.93 -17.41
N LYS A 298 -36.86 119.16 -18.13
CA LYS A 298 -36.92 118.74 -19.55
C LYS A 298 -36.32 119.85 -20.43
N GLU A 299 -35.00 119.90 -20.52
CA GLU A 299 -34.32 120.62 -21.59
C GLU A 299 -33.00 119.93 -21.98
N GLN A 300 -32.82 119.69 -23.28
CA GLN A 300 -31.58 119.28 -23.98
C GLN A 300 -30.97 117.90 -23.56
N GLN A 301 -31.29 116.79 -24.24
CA GLN A 301 -30.87 116.30 -25.58
C GLN A 301 -29.62 115.39 -25.62
N ASN A 302 -29.87 114.15 -26.09
CA ASN A 302 -29.11 113.39 -27.09
C ASN A 302 -27.56 113.36 -27.10
N LYS A 303 -27.01 112.16 -26.87
CA LYS A 303 -26.51 111.24 -27.95
C LYS A 303 -26.18 109.85 -27.35
N SER A 304 -26.78 108.77 -27.84
CA SER A 304 -26.18 107.77 -28.77
C SER A 304 -24.97 107.01 -28.19
N GLY A 305 -24.96 105.68 -28.02
CA GLY A 305 -26.01 104.66 -28.24
C GLY A 305 -25.42 103.25 -28.50
N LYS A 306 -26.28 102.20 -28.53
CA LYS A 306 -26.05 100.83 -29.10
C LYS A 306 -24.97 99.96 -28.38
N ILE A 307 -25.04 98.63 -28.20
CA ILE A 307 -25.95 97.47 -28.49
C ILE A 307 -25.63 96.43 -27.37
N LYS A 308 -26.58 95.90 -26.56
CA LYS A 308 -27.42 94.67 -26.73
C LYS A 308 -26.64 93.35 -27.06
N PRO A 309 -27.14 92.15 -26.71
CA PRO A 309 -27.44 91.61 -25.37
C PRO A 309 -26.85 90.17 -25.18
N GLN A 310 -27.11 89.49 -24.04
CA GLN A 310 -27.74 88.14 -23.96
C GLN A 310 -27.45 87.37 -22.65
N THR A 311 -28.49 86.67 -22.21
CA THR A 311 -28.61 85.58 -21.23
C THR A 311 -29.25 84.38 -21.98
N PRO A 312 -29.52 83.19 -21.38
CA PRO A 312 -28.84 82.45 -20.31
C PRO A 312 -28.35 81.01 -20.73
N PRO A 313 -28.93 79.84 -20.33
CA PRO A 313 -28.28 78.79 -19.51
C PRO A 313 -28.27 77.38 -20.21
N PRO A 314 -28.51 76.20 -19.57
CA PRO A 314 -27.82 75.53 -18.45
C PRO A 314 -27.01 74.21 -18.76
N PRO A 315 -27.46 72.93 -18.52
CA PRO A 315 -26.71 71.90 -17.75
C PRO A 315 -26.57 70.53 -18.51
N PRO A 316 -26.66 69.31 -17.91
CA PRO A 316 -25.89 68.59 -16.86
C PRO A 316 -25.32 67.20 -17.35
N VAL A 317 -25.03 66.25 -16.43
CA VAL A 317 -25.02 64.75 -16.60
C VAL A 317 -23.76 64.12 -17.24
N LYS A 318 -23.21 62.94 -16.88
CA LYS A 318 -23.12 62.05 -15.67
C LYS A 318 -22.07 60.94 -15.99
N LEU A 319 -21.69 60.16 -14.96
CA LEU A 319 -21.31 58.73 -14.98
C LEU A 319 -19.88 58.30 -15.44
N GLU A 320 -19.21 57.64 -14.49
CA GLU A 320 -18.39 56.41 -14.54
C GLU A 320 -18.72 55.43 -15.70
N PRO A 321 -17.90 54.39 -16.07
CA PRO A 321 -17.12 53.58 -15.10
C PRO A 321 -15.87 52.74 -15.57
N ILE A 322 -15.23 52.08 -14.58
CA ILE A 322 -14.78 50.65 -14.54
C ILE A 322 -13.50 50.13 -15.28
N ASP A 323 -12.90 49.14 -14.61
CA ASP A 323 -11.92 48.06 -14.94
C ASP A 323 -10.45 48.32 -15.35
N ASP A 324 -9.55 47.83 -14.49
CA ASP A 324 -8.68 46.65 -14.68
C ASP A 324 -8.11 46.34 -16.09
N ASP A 325 -6.78 46.27 -16.21
CA ASP A 325 -6.06 44.98 -16.15
C ASP A 325 -4.51 45.16 -16.21
N GLU A 326 -3.76 44.34 -15.46
CA GLU A 326 -2.28 44.28 -15.48
C GLU A 326 -1.80 42.91 -16.02
N PRO A 327 -1.16 42.84 -17.21
CA PRO A 327 -0.63 41.59 -17.73
C PRO A 327 0.86 41.37 -17.34
N PRO A 328 1.23 40.25 -16.69
CA PRO A 328 2.62 39.92 -16.37
C PRO A 328 3.38 39.31 -17.56
N GLN A 329 4.69 39.53 -17.62
CA GLN A 329 5.56 38.98 -18.66
C GLN A 329 6.36 37.74 -18.21
N VAL A 330 6.16 36.66 -18.97
CA VAL A 330 7.14 35.67 -19.47
C VAL A 330 8.45 35.45 -18.70
N ALA A 331 8.67 34.22 -18.21
CA ALA A 331 10.00 33.61 -18.12
C ALA A 331 9.96 32.08 -18.31
N LYS A 332 10.67 31.56 -19.33
CA LYS A 332 10.87 30.13 -19.64
C LYS A 332 12.38 29.85 -19.81
N VAL A 333 12.99 29.00 -18.97
CA VAL A 333 14.22 28.18 -19.15
C VAL A 333 14.48 27.39 -17.84
N THR A 334 15.19 26.25 -17.75
CA THR A 334 15.78 25.27 -18.71
C THR A 334 15.51 23.84 -18.19
N PRO A 335 15.33 22.81 -19.05
CA PRO A 335 15.42 21.42 -18.61
C PRO A 335 16.88 20.98 -18.40
N LYS A 336 17.10 20.08 -17.43
CA LYS A 336 18.42 19.49 -17.07
C LYS A 336 18.56 18.12 -17.78
N PRO A 337 19.77 17.67 -18.19
CA PRO A 337 19.91 16.43 -18.96
C PRO A 337 19.72 15.17 -18.12
N GLU A 338 19.14 14.14 -18.74
CA GLU A 338 18.98 12.79 -18.18
C GLU A 338 20.28 11.97 -18.21
N PRO A 339 20.52 11.05 -17.26
CA PRO A 339 21.61 10.10 -17.33
C PRO A 339 21.31 8.92 -18.27
N LYS A 340 22.39 8.35 -18.81
CA LYS A 340 22.42 7.22 -19.75
C LYS A 340 22.02 5.91 -19.06
N PRO A 341 21.30 4.97 -19.71
CA PRO A 341 20.87 3.73 -19.09
C PRO A 341 22.03 2.78 -18.78
N GLU A 342 21.96 2.17 -17.61
CA GLU A 342 22.83 1.09 -17.11
C GLU A 342 22.36 -0.27 -17.68
N PRO A 343 23.22 -1.32 -17.75
CA PRO A 343 22.84 -2.59 -18.39
C PRO A 343 21.77 -3.36 -17.61
N GLU A 344 20.74 -3.83 -18.31
CA GLU A 344 19.72 -4.73 -17.75
C GLU A 344 20.36 -6.10 -17.44
N PRO A 345 20.12 -6.71 -16.25
CA PRO A 345 20.70 -8.00 -15.92
C PRO A 345 20.17 -9.10 -16.85
N GLU A 346 21.09 -9.98 -17.30
CA GLU A 346 20.77 -11.02 -18.28
C GLU A 346 19.67 -11.95 -17.77
N ARG A 347 18.54 -11.98 -18.49
CA ARG A 347 17.42 -12.85 -18.16
C ARG A 347 17.81 -14.30 -18.48
N PRO A 348 17.76 -15.24 -17.52
CA PRO A 348 18.14 -16.63 -17.77
C PRO A 348 17.26 -17.23 -18.88
N SER A 349 17.88 -17.91 -19.84
CA SER A 349 17.21 -18.43 -21.02
C SER A 349 16.16 -19.49 -20.65
N LEU A 350 14.89 -19.10 -20.64
CA LEU A 350 13.78 -19.93 -20.23
C LEU A 350 13.59 -21.12 -21.20
N GLY A 351 13.82 -22.34 -20.71
CA GLY A 351 13.42 -23.56 -21.39
C GLY A 351 11.90 -23.62 -21.61
N PRO A 352 11.42 -24.44 -22.57
CA PRO A 352 10.09 -24.29 -23.16
C PRO A 352 8.99 -24.18 -22.10
N ALA A 353 8.23 -23.08 -22.18
CA ALA A 353 6.97 -22.91 -21.47
C ALA A 353 5.91 -23.90 -22.01
N ALA A 354 4.80 -24.04 -21.29
CA ALA A 354 3.67 -24.86 -21.73
C ALA A 354 3.23 -24.47 -23.16
N PRO A 355 2.78 -25.43 -23.99
CA PRO A 355 2.51 -25.19 -25.42
C PRO A 355 1.55 -24.01 -25.61
N ALA A 356 1.97 -23.06 -26.44
CA ALA A 356 1.31 -21.76 -26.59
C ALA A 356 -0.17 -21.95 -26.98
N GLY A 357 -1.07 -21.40 -26.15
CA GLY A 357 -2.52 -21.48 -26.32
C GLY A 357 -3.24 -22.40 -25.33
N ALA A 358 -2.55 -23.36 -24.69
CA ALA A 358 -3.17 -24.32 -23.77
C ALA A 358 -3.83 -23.64 -22.54
N PHE A 359 -3.26 -22.52 -22.06
CA PHE A 359 -3.87 -21.74 -20.99
C PHE A 359 -5.17 -21.07 -21.44
N ALA A 360 -5.23 -20.52 -22.67
CA ALA A 360 -6.36 -19.74 -23.17
C ALA A 360 -7.67 -20.57 -23.27
N SER A 361 -7.56 -21.87 -23.55
CA SER A 361 -8.70 -22.81 -23.51
C SER A 361 -9.31 -23.02 -22.12
N LEU A 362 -8.61 -22.68 -21.04
CA LEU A 362 -9.09 -22.85 -19.65
C LEU A 362 -9.93 -21.68 -19.14
N LYS A 363 -10.21 -20.67 -19.98
CA LYS A 363 -11.00 -19.51 -19.60
C LYS A 363 -12.38 -19.90 -19.07
N GLY A 364 -12.68 -19.52 -17.83
CA GLY A 364 -13.92 -19.81 -17.13
C GLY A 364 -13.98 -21.22 -16.53
N GLN A 365 -12.87 -21.97 -16.54
CA GLN A 365 -12.77 -23.33 -16.02
C GLN A 365 -11.79 -23.47 -14.85
N LEU A 366 -10.94 -22.46 -14.60
CA LEU A 366 -9.94 -22.50 -13.54
C LEU A 366 -10.59 -22.51 -12.14
N ARG A 367 -9.96 -23.24 -11.22
CA ARG A 367 -10.36 -23.28 -9.79
C ARG A 367 -9.73 -22.10 -9.03
N ALA A 368 -10.38 -21.68 -7.95
CA ALA A 368 -9.79 -20.73 -7.01
C ALA A 368 -8.42 -21.24 -6.52
N PRO A 369 -7.38 -20.38 -6.47
CA PRO A 369 -6.05 -20.79 -6.02
C PRO A 369 -5.98 -21.08 -4.51
N VAL A 370 -6.90 -20.53 -3.72
CA VAL A 370 -7.05 -20.84 -2.29
C VAL A 370 -8.52 -20.72 -1.91
N ALA A 371 -8.96 -21.54 -0.94
CA ALA A 371 -10.29 -21.41 -0.35
C ALA A 371 -10.36 -20.17 0.55
N GLY A 372 -11.38 -19.33 0.38
CA GLY A 372 -11.51 -18.09 1.15
C GLY A 372 -12.69 -17.22 0.70
N LYS A 373 -12.74 -15.98 1.20
CA LYS A 373 -13.77 -14.99 0.83
C LYS A 373 -13.12 -13.83 0.08
N ILE A 374 -13.68 -13.44 -1.06
CA ILE A 374 -13.21 -12.26 -1.79
C ILE A 374 -13.48 -11.00 -0.93
N ALA A 375 -12.41 -10.30 -0.56
CA ALA A 375 -12.46 -9.04 0.19
C ALA A 375 -12.18 -7.81 -0.69
N ALA A 376 -11.43 -7.97 -1.81
CA ALA A 376 -11.30 -6.95 -2.85
C ALA A 376 -11.42 -7.57 -4.25
N ARG A 377 -11.98 -6.81 -5.20
CA ARG A 377 -12.20 -7.23 -6.59
C ARG A 377 -11.39 -6.37 -7.56
N PHE A 378 -11.10 -6.92 -8.74
CA PHE A 378 -10.46 -6.17 -9.82
C PHE A 378 -11.24 -4.87 -10.11
N GLY A 379 -10.52 -3.77 -10.29
CA GLY A 379 -11.08 -2.45 -10.61
C GLY A 379 -11.68 -1.67 -9.43
N SER A 380 -11.90 -2.28 -8.26
CA SER A 380 -12.45 -1.54 -7.11
C SER A 380 -11.45 -0.50 -6.59
N LYS A 381 -11.95 0.60 -5.99
CA LYS A 381 -11.10 1.69 -5.49
C LYS A 381 -10.33 1.26 -4.23
N ARG A 382 -9.03 1.58 -4.14
CA ARG A 382 -8.16 1.22 -3.00
C ARG A 382 -7.87 2.45 -2.14
N GLY A 383 -8.90 2.94 -1.43
CA GLY A 383 -8.83 4.19 -0.67
C GLY A 383 -8.58 5.39 -1.60
N ASP A 384 -7.56 6.18 -1.31
CA ASP A 384 -7.09 7.29 -2.16
C ASP A 384 -6.06 6.84 -3.23
N GLY A 385 -5.68 5.56 -3.23
CA GLY A 385 -4.75 4.97 -4.20
C GLY A 385 -5.41 4.46 -5.49
N PRO A 386 -4.59 4.00 -6.46
CA PRO A 386 -5.08 3.42 -7.71
C PRO A 386 -5.90 2.15 -7.47
N SER A 387 -6.86 1.87 -8.36
CA SER A 387 -7.74 0.70 -8.27
C SER A 387 -6.98 -0.63 -8.22
N TRP A 388 -7.59 -1.63 -7.59
CA TRP A 388 -7.06 -2.98 -7.49
C TRP A 388 -6.83 -3.62 -8.87
N LYS A 389 -5.58 -4.01 -9.16
CA LYS A 389 -5.19 -4.73 -10.39
C LYS A 389 -5.44 -6.24 -10.35
N GLY A 390 -6.00 -6.74 -9.25
CA GLY A 390 -6.26 -8.16 -9.01
C GLY A 390 -7.39 -8.32 -8.00
N VAL A 391 -7.52 -9.52 -7.44
CA VAL A 391 -8.45 -9.85 -6.35
C VAL A 391 -7.69 -10.12 -5.05
N PHE A 392 -8.32 -9.83 -3.92
CA PHE A 392 -7.80 -10.21 -2.61
C PHE A 392 -8.74 -11.24 -1.96
N ILE A 393 -8.21 -12.43 -1.66
CA ILE A 393 -8.95 -13.57 -1.14
C ILE A 393 -8.55 -13.76 0.32
N ARG A 394 -9.40 -13.34 1.25
CA ARG A 394 -9.17 -13.49 2.69
C ARG A 394 -9.25 -14.95 3.08
N THR A 395 -8.20 -15.47 3.73
CA THR A 395 -8.07 -16.86 4.18
C THR A 395 -7.12 -16.95 5.38
N GLY A 396 -7.12 -18.10 6.06
CA GLY A 396 -6.24 -18.35 7.21
C GLY A 396 -4.75 -18.27 6.85
N GLU A 397 -3.92 -17.84 7.81
CA GLU A 397 -2.46 -17.90 7.68
C GLU A 397 -2.04 -19.38 7.57
N GLY A 398 -1.12 -19.69 6.65
CA GLY A 398 -0.67 -21.04 6.37
C GLY A 398 -1.54 -21.84 5.36
N SER A 399 -2.71 -21.32 4.96
CA SER A 399 -3.56 -22.00 3.95
C SER A 399 -2.82 -22.23 2.63
N GLU A 400 -2.86 -23.44 2.08
CA GLU A 400 -2.14 -23.76 0.84
C GLU A 400 -2.67 -22.98 -0.37
N VAL A 401 -1.76 -22.32 -1.08
CA VAL A 401 -2.00 -21.60 -2.33
C VAL A 401 -1.54 -22.47 -3.48
N HIS A 402 -2.44 -22.71 -4.43
CA HIS A 402 -2.25 -23.64 -5.53
C HIS A 402 -2.09 -22.92 -6.87
N ALA A 403 -1.25 -23.45 -7.74
CA ALA A 403 -1.17 -23.02 -9.13
C ALA A 403 -2.52 -23.27 -9.83
N ILE A 404 -3.04 -22.27 -10.54
CA ILE A 404 -4.35 -22.38 -11.22
C ILE A 404 -4.29 -23.30 -12.45
N ALA A 405 -3.11 -23.38 -13.08
CA ALA A 405 -2.83 -24.12 -14.31
C ALA A 405 -1.35 -24.49 -14.36
N GLY A 406 -0.98 -25.38 -15.29
CA GLY A 406 0.43 -25.74 -15.49
C GLY A 406 1.26 -24.59 -16.05
N GLY A 407 2.53 -24.53 -15.70
CA GLY A 407 3.43 -23.44 -16.09
C GLY A 407 4.85 -23.59 -15.51
N ARG A 408 5.63 -22.52 -15.57
CA ARG A 408 6.96 -22.41 -14.96
C ARG A 408 7.03 -21.21 -14.03
N VAL A 409 7.64 -21.37 -12.86
CA VAL A 409 7.91 -20.25 -11.94
C VAL A 409 8.98 -19.35 -12.53
N VAL A 410 8.67 -18.07 -12.73
CA VAL A 410 9.58 -17.06 -13.30
C VAL A 410 10.05 -16.01 -12.29
N PHE A 411 9.38 -15.92 -11.14
CA PHE A 411 9.77 -15.11 -9.99
C PHE A 411 9.27 -15.81 -8.72
N SER A 412 10.07 -15.80 -7.65
CA SER A 412 9.74 -16.41 -6.37
C SER A 412 10.62 -15.80 -5.28
N ASP A 413 10.25 -14.60 -4.84
CA ASP A 413 11.05 -13.77 -3.93
C ASP A 413 10.15 -12.76 -3.20
N TRP A 414 10.69 -12.03 -2.22
CA TRP A 414 9.98 -10.91 -1.61
C TRP A 414 9.95 -9.69 -2.53
N LEU A 415 8.79 -9.03 -2.66
CA LEU A 415 8.64 -7.79 -3.42
C LEU A 415 7.87 -6.73 -2.62
N ARG A 416 8.43 -5.53 -2.52
CA ARG A 416 7.84 -4.40 -1.80
C ARG A 416 6.40 -4.12 -2.22
N GLY A 417 5.51 -4.03 -1.23
CA GLY A 417 4.07 -3.85 -1.41
C GLY A 417 3.27 -5.10 -1.84
N PHE A 418 3.94 -6.19 -2.23
CA PHE A 418 3.34 -7.50 -2.50
C PHE A 418 3.74 -8.58 -1.48
N GLY A 419 4.77 -8.35 -0.67
CA GLY A 419 5.32 -9.35 0.25
C GLY A 419 6.00 -10.49 -0.49
N ASN A 420 6.02 -11.68 0.11
CA ASN A 420 6.49 -12.89 -0.55
C ASN A 420 5.60 -13.17 -1.79
N LEU A 421 6.22 -13.12 -2.97
CA LEU A 421 5.56 -13.11 -4.27
C LEU A 421 6.08 -14.25 -5.15
N ILE A 422 5.16 -15.02 -5.73
CA ILE A 422 5.48 -16.01 -6.75
C ILE A 422 4.71 -15.72 -8.04
N ILE A 423 5.40 -15.82 -9.18
CA ILE A 423 4.84 -15.58 -10.52
C ILE A 423 5.05 -16.83 -11.36
N VAL A 424 3.97 -17.33 -11.96
CA VAL A 424 3.99 -18.49 -12.85
C VAL A 424 3.67 -18.01 -14.28
N ASP A 425 4.54 -18.32 -15.22
CA ASP A 425 4.31 -18.18 -16.66
C ASP A 425 3.63 -19.46 -17.19
N HIS A 426 2.47 -19.28 -17.82
CA HIS A 426 1.67 -20.35 -18.41
C HIS A 426 1.88 -20.49 -19.93
N GLY A 427 2.83 -19.73 -20.50
CA GLY A 427 3.04 -19.63 -21.94
C GLY A 427 2.03 -18.69 -22.60
N GLY A 428 2.27 -18.35 -23.87
CA GLY A 428 1.40 -17.43 -24.62
C GLY A 428 1.30 -16.02 -24.02
N GLN A 429 2.33 -15.59 -23.26
CA GLN A 429 2.35 -14.33 -22.50
C GLN A 429 1.28 -14.21 -21.39
N TYR A 430 0.73 -15.33 -20.91
CA TYR A 430 -0.13 -15.38 -19.74
C TYR A 430 0.69 -15.65 -18.47
N MET A 431 0.53 -14.78 -17.48
CA MET A 431 1.17 -14.92 -16.17
C MET A 431 0.13 -14.85 -15.05
N SER A 432 0.29 -15.68 -14.03
CA SER A 432 -0.43 -15.58 -12.77
C SER A 432 0.51 -15.14 -11.66
N ILE A 433 0.02 -14.24 -10.82
CA ILE A 433 0.79 -13.58 -9.75
C ILE A 433 0.10 -13.87 -8.42
N TYR A 434 0.87 -14.36 -7.46
CA TYR A 434 0.42 -14.76 -6.13
C TYR A 434 1.27 -14.03 -5.10
N GLY A 435 0.70 -13.05 -4.39
CA GLY A 435 1.39 -12.26 -3.36
C GLY A 435 0.71 -12.34 -2.00
N ASN A 436 1.31 -11.67 -1.01
CA ASN A 436 0.91 -11.70 0.42
C ASN A 436 1.09 -13.09 1.06
N ASN A 437 1.97 -13.94 0.50
CA ASN A 437 2.19 -15.30 0.99
C ASN A 437 2.96 -15.31 2.33
N GLN A 438 2.72 -16.28 3.20
CA GLN A 438 3.55 -16.52 4.38
C GLN A 438 4.87 -17.18 3.98
N SER A 439 4.82 -18.24 3.16
CA SER A 439 5.99 -18.89 2.58
C SER A 439 5.83 -19.22 1.10
N LEU A 440 6.94 -19.26 0.38
CA LEU A 440 7.02 -19.73 -1.00
C LEU A 440 7.50 -21.18 -1.00
N LEU A 441 6.83 -22.06 -1.75
CA LEU A 441 7.10 -23.51 -1.76
C LEU A 441 7.85 -23.97 -3.02
N LYS A 442 7.87 -23.15 -4.08
CA LYS A 442 8.64 -23.39 -5.31
C LYS A 442 9.77 -22.36 -5.46
N ARG A 443 10.70 -22.62 -6.38
CA ARG A 443 11.85 -21.77 -6.71
C ARG A 443 11.75 -21.29 -8.16
N VAL A 444 12.49 -20.25 -8.52
CA VAL A 444 12.57 -19.78 -9.92
C VAL A 444 13.12 -20.90 -10.81
N GLY A 445 12.44 -21.16 -11.92
CA GLY A 445 12.76 -22.25 -12.85
C GLY A 445 11.87 -23.49 -12.68
N ASP A 446 11.25 -23.71 -11.51
CA ASP A 446 10.41 -24.88 -11.24
C ASP A 446 9.25 -25.01 -12.22
N ALA A 447 8.98 -26.23 -12.68
CA ALA A 447 7.75 -26.56 -13.40
C ALA A 447 6.64 -26.87 -12.40
N VAL A 448 5.44 -26.34 -12.63
CA VAL A 448 4.24 -26.56 -11.81
C VAL A 448 3.09 -27.05 -12.67
N LYS A 449 2.20 -27.86 -12.09
CA LYS A 449 0.93 -28.31 -12.67
C LYS A 449 -0.22 -27.53 -12.04
N GLY A 450 -1.37 -27.49 -12.73
CA GLY A 450 -2.59 -26.95 -12.14
C GLY A 450 -3.04 -27.80 -10.95
N GLY A 451 -3.16 -27.16 -9.78
CA GLY A 451 -3.43 -27.83 -8.51
C GLY A 451 -2.21 -28.10 -7.63
N ASP A 452 -0.98 -27.86 -8.09
CA ASP A 452 0.21 -28.00 -7.23
C ASP A 452 0.25 -26.88 -6.18
N ALA A 453 0.61 -27.22 -4.93
CA ALA A 453 0.90 -26.23 -3.90
C ALA A 453 2.18 -25.45 -4.25
N ILE A 454 2.08 -24.11 -4.31
CA ILE A 454 3.16 -23.21 -4.73
C ILE A 454 3.59 -22.21 -3.65
N ALA A 455 2.70 -21.92 -2.71
CA ALA A 455 2.92 -21.01 -1.59
C ALA A 455 1.94 -21.34 -0.44
N SER A 456 2.11 -20.67 0.70
CA SER A 456 1.11 -20.61 1.77
C SER A 456 0.60 -19.17 1.92
N ALA A 457 -0.69 -18.98 2.20
CA ALA A 457 -1.27 -17.64 2.37
C ALA A 457 -0.83 -17.02 3.70
N GLY A 458 -0.70 -15.69 3.76
CA GLY A 458 -0.27 -14.98 4.95
C GLY A 458 -0.62 -13.50 4.90
N ASN A 459 0.19 -12.67 5.57
CA ASN A 459 0.04 -11.22 5.59
C ASN A 459 1.36 -10.46 5.32
N SER A 460 2.24 -11.02 4.47
CA SER A 460 3.55 -10.42 4.14
C SER A 460 3.43 -9.10 3.36
N GLY A 461 4.50 -8.31 3.34
CA GLY A 461 4.48 -6.95 2.79
C GLY A 461 3.71 -5.96 3.67
N GLY A 462 3.56 -6.25 4.97
CA GLY A 462 2.95 -5.35 5.95
C GLY A 462 1.44 -5.17 5.80
N ASN A 463 0.71 -6.23 5.42
CA ASN A 463 -0.75 -6.24 5.38
C ASN A 463 -1.35 -6.59 6.76
N GLU A 464 -2.46 -5.95 7.12
CA GLU A 464 -3.13 -6.19 8.42
C GLU A 464 -3.90 -7.52 8.43
N GLU A 465 -4.48 -7.92 7.29
CA GLU A 465 -5.26 -9.14 7.15
C GLU A 465 -4.49 -10.25 6.43
N SER A 466 -4.69 -11.50 6.88
CA SER A 466 -4.24 -12.68 6.15
C SER A 466 -5.10 -12.95 4.91
N GLY A 467 -4.44 -13.24 3.79
CA GLY A 467 -5.11 -13.54 2.53
C GLY A 467 -4.13 -13.69 1.36
N LEU A 468 -4.65 -14.11 0.22
CA LEU A 468 -3.89 -14.17 -1.03
C LEU A 468 -4.20 -12.93 -1.88
N TYR A 469 -3.16 -12.21 -2.31
CA TYR A 469 -3.28 -11.30 -3.45
C TYR A 469 -3.10 -12.11 -4.74
N PHE A 470 -4.08 -12.04 -5.64
CA PHE A 470 -4.06 -12.80 -6.89
C PHE A 470 -4.36 -11.91 -8.10
N GLU A 471 -3.46 -11.91 -9.08
CA GLU A 471 -3.57 -11.13 -10.31
C GLU A 471 -3.28 -12.02 -11.53
N LEU A 472 -4.00 -11.79 -12.63
CA LEU A 472 -3.70 -12.38 -13.94
C LEU A 472 -3.24 -11.29 -14.90
N ARG A 473 -2.17 -11.58 -15.65
CA ARG A 473 -1.65 -10.71 -16.71
C ARG A 473 -1.63 -11.43 -18.05
N HIS A 474 -1.89 -10.66 -19.11
CA HIS A 474 -1.68 -11.06 -20.49
C HIS A 474 -0.97 -9.92 -21.21
N GLN A 475 0.13 -10.20 -21.91
CA GLN A 475 0.95 -9.18 -22.60
C GLN A 475 1.38 -8.04 -21.65
N GLY A 476 1.72 -8.39 -20.40
CA GLY A 476 2.12 -7.44 -19.35
C GLY A 476 0.98 -6.61 -18.72
N ARG A 477 -0.26 -6.71 -19.21
CA ARG A 477 -1.42 -5.97 -18.68
C ARG A 477 -2.28 -6.84 -17.77
N ALA A 478 -2.68 -6.29 -16.63
CA ALA A 478 -3.62 -6.90 -15.70
C ALA A 478 -5.03 -7.00 -16.31
N PHE A 479 -5.73 -8.11 -16.09
CA PHE A 479 -7.13 -8.28 -16.47
C PHE A 479 -7.93 -8.98 -15.35
N ASP A 480 -9.26 -8.84 -15.37
CA ASP A 480 -10.13 -9.37 -14.32
C ASP A 480 -10.06 -10.90 -14.18
N PRO A 481 -9.52 -11.43 -13.07
CA PRO A 481 -9.42 -12.86 -12.86
C PRO A 481 -10.77 -13.58 -12.73
N ALA A 482 -11.85 -12.87 -12.37
CA ALA A 482 -13.19 -13.44 -12.24
C ALA A 482 -13.78 -13.90 -13.59
N THR A 483 -13.21 -13.46 -14.71
CA THR A 483 -13.57 -13.96 -16.05
C THR A 483 -12.91 -15.29 -16.42
N TRP A 484 -12.01 -15.80 -15.57
CA TRP A 484 -11.26 -17.06 -15.79
C TRP A 484 -11.41 -18.07 -14.65
N VAL A 485 -11.41 -17.57 -13.41
CA VAL A 485 -11.41 -18.37 -12.17
C VAL A 485 -12.79 -18.40 -11.54
N LYS A 486 -13.24 -19.60 -11.15
CA LYS A 486 -14.41 -19.82 -10.29
C LYS A 486 -13.98 -19.67 -8.83
N PHE A 487 -14.43 -18.59 -8.20
CA PHE A 487 -14.24 -18.25 -6.79
C PHE A 487 -15.42 -18.71 -5.93
#